data_AF-A0AA35S985-F1
#
_entry.id   AF-A0AA35S985-F1
#
_cell.length_a   1.000
_cell.length_b   1.000
_cell.length_c   1.000
_cell.angle_alpha   90.00
_cell.angle_beta   90.00
_cell.angle_gamma   90.00
#
_symmetry.space_group_name_H-M   'P 1'
#
loop_
_entity.id
_entity.type
_entity.pdbx_description
1 polymer ?
#
loop_
_entity_poly.entity_id
_entity_poly.type
_entity_poly.pdbx_seq_one_letter_code
_entity_poly.pdbx_strand_id
1 'polypeptide(L)'
;FECKFCKKASTYVSITGQAHTDVKQPKKPPERGHYAECPDYPLSCKNKCRSGEIRRADMEQHLGECPLETIQCEHWEEGCNEMVRRKDMGGHMKAFKKQHQEYVRFAYLHKKKDMEDLKVELRSTKDELAATKFELNATKNDVAILRTELTTKTDELATNTDELNAARMSIGHKGTAESPKKAISCHDS
;
A
#
# COMPACT_ATOMS: atom_id res chain seq x y z
N PHE A 1 25.88 -35.89 -27.71
CA PHE A 1 24.50 -36.38 -27.83
C PHE A 1 23.64 -35.24 -28.33
N GLU A 2 22.94 -35.43 -29.45
CA GLU A 2 21.96 -34.48 -29.97
C GLU A 2 20.57 -35.01 -29.64
N CYS A 3 19.73 -34.18 -29.02
CA CYS A 3 18.39 -34.58 -28.65
C CYS A 3 17.52 -34.74 -29.90
N LYS A 4 16.96 -35.94 -30.09
CA LYS A 4 16.08 -36.21 -31.24
C LYS A 4 14.81 -35.34 -31.28
N PHE A 5 14.36 -34.83 -30.13
CA PHE A 5 13.13 -34.04 -29.99
C PHE A 5 13.35 -32.54 -30.17
N CYS A 6 14.34 -31.94 -29.49
CA CYS A 6 14.60 -30.50 -29.55
C CYS A 6 15.76 -30.09 -30.48
N LYS A 7 16.44 -31.07 -31.10
CA LYS A 7 17.60 -30.88 -31.99
C LYS A 7 18.78 -30.10 -31.37
N LYS A 8 18.79 -29.92 -30.04
CA LYS A 8 19.89 -29.28 -29.31
C LYS A 8 20.92 -30.32 -28.89
N ALA A 9 22.20 -29.97 -29.02
CA ALA A 9 23.29 -30.71 -28.41
C ALA A 9 23.19 -30.58 -26.87
N SER A 10 23.34 -31.68 -26.14
CA SER A 10 23.35 -31.67 -24.67
C SER A 10 24.54 -30.86 -24.15
N THR A 11 24.28 -29.61 -23.73
CA THR A 11 25.25 -28.77 -23.05
C THR A 11 25.23 -29.09 -21.56
N TYR A 12 26.17 -29.94 -21.11
CA TYR A 12 26.43 -30.10 -19.69
C TYR A 12 27.27 -28.90 -19.22
N VAL A 13 26.69 -28.01 -18.41
CA VAL A 13 27.43 -26.93 -17.73
C VAL A 13 27.77 -27.42 -16.33
N SER A 14 29.04 -27.80 -16.10
CA SER A 14 29.54 -28.11 -14.76
C SER A 14 29.66 -26.83 -13.94
N ILE A 15 28.81 -26.67 -12.93
CA ILE A 15 28.99 -25.65 -11.89
C ILE A 15 29.97 -26.19 -10.85
N THR A 16 31.26 -26.27 -11.19
CA THR A 16 32.36 -26.27 -10.21
C THR A 16 33.63 -25.80 -10.91
N GLY A 17 34.09 -24.60 -10.56
CA GLY A 17 35.40 -24.12 -10.98
C GLY A 17 36.49 -24.87 -10.24
N GLN A 18 37.41 -25.50 -10.98
CA GLN A 18 38.81 -25.66 -10.60
C GLN A 18 39.59 -26.27 -11.78
N ALA A 19 40.66 -25.56 -12.16
CA ALA A 19 41.58 -25.95 -13.22
C ALA A 19 42.49 -27.09 -12.76
N HIS A 20 42.43 -28.25 -13.42
CA HIS A 20 43.50 -29.23 -13.37
C HIS A 20 43.71 -29.86 -14.75
N THR A 21 44.94 -29.70 -15.24
CA THR A 21 45.52 -30.28 -16.43
C THR A 21 45.74 -31.77 -16.22
N ASP A 22 44.95 -32.62 -16.86
CA ASP A 22 45.30 -34.01 -17.13
C ASP A 22 44.45 -34.52 -18.27
N VAL A 23 45.10 -35.14 -19.26
CA VAL A 23 44.50 -35.73 -20.45
C VAL A 23 43.47 -36.78 -20.03
N LYS A 24 42.20 -36.40 -19.95
CA LYS A 24 41.07 -37.29 -19.74
C LYS A 24 40.15 -37.21 -20.95
N GLN A 25 39.98 -38.38 -21.58
CA GLN A 25 38.98 -38.68 -22.60
C GLN A 25 37.67 -37.91 -22.33
N PRO A 26 36.98 -37.40 -23.37
CA PRO A 26 35.69 -36.76 -23.17
C PRO A 26 34.71 -37.82 -22.66
N LYS A 27 34.46 -37.82 -21.34
CA LYS A 27 33.39 -38.63 -20.74
C LYS A 27 32.08 -38.10 -21.30
N LYS A 28 31.50 -38.84 -22.26
CA LYS A 28 30.18 -38.59 -22.86
C LYS A 28 29.16 -38.24 -21.75
N PRO A 29 28.40 -37.13 -21.86
CA PRO A 29 27.29 -36.87 -20.96
C PRO A 29 26.24 -37.98 -21.14
N PRO A 30 25.62 -38.47 -20.06
CA PRO A 30 24.63 -39.53 -20.15
C PRO A 30 23.38 -38.96 -20.85
N GLU A 31 22.99 -39.57 -21.97
CA GLU A 31 21.80 -39.26 -22.76
C GLU A 31 20.50 -39.17 -21.92
N ARG A 32 20.52 -39.72 -20.70
CA ARG A 32 19.41 -39.73 -19.74
C ARG A 32 19.12 -38.39 -19.05
N GLY A 33 20.12 -37.53 -18.85
CA GLY A 33 19.93 -36.28 -18.08
C GLY A 33 19.09 -35.24 -18.85
N HIS A 34 19.42 -35.03 -20.13
CA HIS A 34 18.76 -34.02 -20.94
C HIS A 34 17.26 -34.27 -21.15
N TYR A 35 16.82 -35.53 -21.32
CA TYR A 35 15.41 -35.85 -21.52
C TYR A 35 14.50 -35.49 -20.34
N ALA A 36 15.05 -35.46 -19.12
CA ALA A 36 14.30 -35.07 -17.92
C ALA A 36 13.86 -33.60 -17.96
N GLU A 37 14.62 -32.75 -18.63
CA GLU A 37 14.42 -31.29 -18.69
C GLU A 37 14.05 -30.79 -20.09
N CYS A 38 14.13 -31.65 -21.11
CA CYS A 38 13.87 -31.27 -22.49
C CYS A 38 12.42 -30.79 -22.68
N PRO A 39 12.19 -29.56 -23.16
CA PRO A 39 10.85 -28.99 -23.35
C PRO A 39 10.05 -29.71 -24.45
N ASP A 40 10.73 -30.24 -25.47
CA ASP A 40 10.11 -30.96 -26.59
C ASP A 40 9.91 -32.45 -26.31
N TYR A 41 10.34 -32.93 -25.14
CA TYR A 41 10.18 -34.33 -24.80
C TYR A 41 8.69 -34.69 -24.68
N PRO A 42 8.20 -35.71 -25.42
CA PRO A 42 6.82 -36.13 -25.35
C PRO A 42 6.52 -36.83 -24.02
N LEU A 43 5.45 -36.42 -23.38
CA LEU A 43 4.93 -36.96 -22.14
C LEU A 43 3.46 -37.35 -22.33
N SER A 44 3.05 -38.43 -21.68
CA SER A 44 1.63 -38.74 -21.53
C SER A 44 0.98 -37.80 -20.52
N CYS A 45 -0.27 -37.42 -20.74
CA CYS A 45 -1.05 -36.65 -19.77
C CYS A 45 -1.13 -37.36 -18.40
N LYS A 46 -0.89 -36.60 -17.32
CA LYS A 46 -1.01 -37.08 -15.93
C LYS A 46 -2.40 -37.67 -15.60
N ASN A 47 -3.45 -37.16 -16.25
CA ASN A 47 -4.83 -37.62 -16.08
C ASN A 47 -5.23 -38.77 -17.01
N LYS A 48 -4.28 -39.30 -17.79
CA LYS A 48 -4.50 -40.41 -18.73
C LYS A 48 -5.65 -40.13 -19.72
N CYS A 49 -5.70 -38.89 -20.22
CA CYS A 49 -6.65 -38.50 -21.27
C CYS A 49 -6.25 -39.10 -22.64
N ARG A 50 -7.11 -38.91 -23.65
CA ARG A 50 -6.90 -39.50 -24.99
C ARG A 50 -6.06 -38.63 -25.95
N SER A 51 -5.45 -37.54 -25.48
CA SER A 51 -4.69 -36.60 -26.32
C SER A 51 -3.35 -37.15 -26.84
N GLY A 52 -2.94 -38.35 -26.45
CA GLY A 52 -1.69 -38.97 -26.90
C GLY A 52 -0.46 -38.37 -26.23
N GLU A 53 0.63 -38.24 -27.00
CA GLU A 53 1.90 -37.65 -26.56
C GLU A 53 1.86 -36.12 -26.64
N ILE A 54 2.22 -35.46 -25.54
CA ILE A 54 2.16 -34.01 -25.37
C ILE A 54 3.57 -33.51 -25.03
N ARG A 55 4.08 -32.49 -25.71
CA ARG A 55 5.39 -31.92 -25.37
C ARG A 55 5.37 -31.40 -23.94
N ARG A 56 6.46 -31.57 -23.20
CA ARG A 56 6.60 -31.06 -21.82
C ARG A 56 6.25 -29.57 -21.72
N ALA A 57 6.69 -28.75 -22.67
CA ALA A 57 6.39 -27.33 -22.72
C ALA A 57 4.88 -27.01 -22.88
N ASP A 58 4.12 -27.89 -23.54
CA ASP A 58 2.71 -27.69 -23.84
C ASP A 58 1.79 -28.31 -22.76
N MET A 59 2.37 -28.97 -21.73
CA MET A 59 1.61 -29.69 -20.71
C MET A 59 0.73 -28.75 -19.88
N GLU A 60 1.21 -27.56 -19.54
CA GLU A 60 0.42 -26.58 -18.78
C GLU A 60 -0.82 -26.13 -19.55
N GLN A 61 -0.64 -25.73 -20.82
CA GLN A 61 -1.75 -25.40 -21.71
C GLN A 61 -2.71 -26.58 -21.87
N HIS A 62 -2.18 -27.80 -22.05
CA HIS A 62 -3.01 -28.99 -22.14
C HIS A 62 -3.88 -29.18 -20.88
N LEU A 63 -3.33 -29.02 -19.67
CA LEU A 63 -4.11 -29.15 -18.44
C LEU A 63 -5.24 -28.10 -18.36
N GLY A 64 -5.02 -26.92 -18.92
CA GLY A 64 -6.04 -25.89 -19.09
C GLY A 64 -7.24 -26.36 -19.93
N GLU A 65 -7.04 -27.28 -20.86
CA GLU A 65 -8.09 -27.77 -21.78
C GLU A 65 -8.48 -29.24 -21.54
N CYS A 66 -7.72 -29.95 -20.69
CA CYS A 66 -7.85 -31.38 -20.51
C CYS A 66 -9.24 -31.74 -19.95
N PRO A 67 -10.04 -32.58 -20.65
CA PRO A 67 -11.38 -32.95 -20.20
C PRO A 67 -11.40 -33.68 -18.86
N LEU A 68 -10.27 -34.29 -18.48
CA LEU A 68 -10.11 -35.07 -17.25
C LEU A 68 -9.38 -34.32 -16.14
N GLU A 69 -8.92 -33.08 -16.37
CA GLU A 69 -8.41 -32.24 -15.27
C GLU A 69 -9.57 -31.94 -14.32
N THR A 70 -9.30 -32.10 -13.02
CA THR A 70 -10.23 -31.73 -11.96
C THR A 70 -10.03 -30.25 -11.65
N ILE A 71 -11.08 -29.46 -11.82
CA ILE A 71 -11.10 -28.01 -11.65
C ILE A 71 -12.14 -27.61 -10.61
N GLN A 72 -11.96 -26.42 -10.04
CA GLN A 72 -12.95 -25.84 -9.13
C GLN A 72 -14.28 -25.57 -9.87
N CYS A 73 -15.39 -25.68 -9.15
CA CYS A 73 -16.69 -25.22 -9.61
C CYS A 73 -16.66 -23.71 -9.93
N GLU A 74 -17.45 -23.29 -10.91
CA GLU A 74 -17.64 -21.87 -11.25
C GLU A 74 -18.23 -21.07 -10.08
N HIS A 75 -18.92 -21.73 -9.14
CA HIS A 75 -19.51 -21.12 -7.95
C HIS A 75 -18.67 -21.26 -6.67
N TRP A 76 -17.34 -21.41 -6.81
CA TRP A 76 -16.43 -21.60 -5.68
C TRP A 76 -16.48 -20.45 -4.69
N GLU A 77 -16.43 -19.21 -5.18
CA GLU A 77 -16.40 -18.01 -4.34
C GLU A 77 -17.76 -17.73 -3.67
N GLU A 78 -18.85 -18.25 -4.23
CA GLU A 78 -20.21 -18.12 -3.70
C GLU A 78 -20.57 -19.22 -2.70
N GLY A 79 -19.78 -20.30 -2.61
CA GLY A 79 -19.89 -21.31 -1.56
C GLY A 79 -19.83 -22.78 -2.01
N CYS A 80 -19.68 -23.07 -3.31
CA CYS A 80 -19.54 -24.44 -3.81
C CYS A 80 -18.07 -24.89 -3.84
N ASN A 81 -17.64 -25.65 -2.84
CA ASN A 81 -16.25 -26.11 -2.73
C ASN A 81 -15.95 -27.44 -3.46
N GLU A 82 -16.73 -27.77 -4.50
CA GLU A 82 -16.57 -29.03 -5.24
C GLU A 82 -15.48 -28.93 -6.31
N MET A 83 -14.64 -29.96 -6.37
CA MET A 83 -13.60 -30.16 -7.38
C MET A 83 -14.11 -31.18 -8.41
N VAL A 84 -14.40 -30.72 -9.63
CA VAL A 84 -15.11 -31.50 -10.66
C VAL A 84 -14.25 -31.67 -11.89
N ARG A 85 -14.28 -32.85 -12.53
CA ARG A 85 -13.61 -33.02 -13.83
C ARG A 85 -14.26 -32.12 -14.87
N ARG A 86 -13.47 -31.47 -15.72
CA ARG A 86 -13.97 -30.55 -16.75
C ARG A 86 -15.12 -31.15 -17.57
N LYS A 87 -15.01 -32.40 -18.02
CA LYS A 87 -16.07 -33.09 -18.78
C LYS A 87 -17.39 -33.30 -18.02
N ASP A 88 -17.33 -33.37 -16.68
CA ASP A 88 -18.47 -33.70 -15.81
C ASP A 88 -19.12 -32.43 -15.22
N MET A 89 -18.52 -31.25 -15.42
CA MET A 89 -19.00 -29.96 -14.92
C MET A 89 -20.45 -29.67 -15.37
N GLY A 90 -20.78 -29.96 -16.63
CA GLY A 90 -22.15 -29.78 -17.13
C GLY A 90 -23.18 -30.65 -16.41
N GLY A 91 -22.80 -31.82 -15.92
CA GLY A 91 -23.64 -32.69 -15.09
C GLY A 91 -23.78 -32.16 -13.67
N HIS A 92 -22.66 -31.75 -13.07
CA HIS A 92 -22.62 -31.11 -11.75
C HIS A 92 -23.53 -29.86 -11.71
N MET A 93 -23.37 -28.92 -12.66
CA MET A 93 -24.18 -27.70 -12.72
C MET A 93 -25.68 -27.97 -12.84
N LYS A 94 -26.07 -29.05 -13.53
CA LYS A 94 -27.48 -29.46 -13.61
C LYS A 94 -27.99 -30.07 -12.32
N ALA A 95 -27.20 -30.96 -11.70
CA ALA A 95 -27.58 -31.64 -10.46
C ALA A 95 -27.71 -30.66 -9.29
N PHE A 96 -26.81 -29.67 -9.21
CA PHE A 96 -26.73 -28.72 -8.09
C PHE A 96 -27.26 -27.32 -8.42
N LYS A 97 -28.03 -27.18 -9.51
CA LYS A 97 -28.54 -25.89 -10.00
C LYS A 97 -29.24 -25.07 -8.92
N LYS A 98 -30.08 -25.72 -8.10
CA LYS A 98 -30.85 -25.03 -7.05
C LYS A 98 -29.92 -24.52 -5.94
N GLN A 99 -28.97 -25.33 -5.49
CA GLN A 99 -27.96 -24.91 -4.52
C GLN A 99 -27.13 -23.75 -5.04
N HIS A 100 -26.68 -23.81 -6.30
CA HIS A 100 -25.95 -22.70 -6.92
C HIS A 100 -26.79 -21.41 -6.98
N GLN A 101 -28.09 -21.51 -7.31
CA GLN A 101 -29.00 -20.37 -7.28
C GLN A 101 -29.13 -19.77 -5.87
N GLU A 102 -29.16 -20.60 -4.83
CA GLU A 102 -29.20 -20.15 -3.45
C GLU A 102 -27.89 -19.45 -3.04
N TYR A 103 -26.72 -20.04 -3.34
CA TYR A 103 -25.41 -19.41 -3.09
C TYR A 103 -25.33 -18.02 -3.71
N VAL A 104 -25.65 -17.90 -5.00
CA VAL A 104 -25.64 -16.62 -5.72
C VAL A 104 -26.64 -15.64 -5.10
N ARG A 105 -27.84 -16.11 -4.71
CA ARG A 105 -28.85 -15.27 -4.05
C ARG A 105 -28.34 -14.77 -2.69
N PHE A 106 -27.71 -15.62 -1.88
CA PHE A 106 -27.15 -15.22 -0.59
C PHE A 106 -26.01 -14.23 -0.75
N ALA A 107 -25.07 -14.49 -1.67
CA ALA A 107 -23.99 -13.57 -1.99
C ALA A 107 -24.52 -12.20 -2.44
N TYR A 108 -25.54 -12.17 -3.30
CA TYR A 108 -26.19 -10.93 -3.71
C TYR A 108 -26.87 -10.18 -2.55
N LEU A 109 -27.59 -10.88 -1.67
CA LEU A 109 -28.24 -10.26 -0.52
C LEU A 109 -27.23 -9.68 0.47
N HIS A 110 -26.12 -10.39 0.71
CA HIS A 110 -25.02 -9.88 1.52
C HIS A 110 -24.45 -8.60 0.90
N LYS A 111 -24.11 -8.63 -0.40
CA LYS A 111 -23.58 -7.44 -1.08
C LYS A 111 -24.56 -6.28 -1.11
N LYS A 112 -25.87 -6.55 -1.25
CA LYS A 112 -26.90 -5.52 -1.16
C LYS A 112 -26.92 -4.87 0.22
N LYS A 113 -26.75 -5.66 1.29
CA LYS A 113 -26.67 -5.16 2.67
C LYS A 113 -25.39 -4.33 2.87
N ASP A 114 -24.23 -4.86 2.50
CA ASP A 114 -22.95 -4.14 2.57
C ASP A 114 -23.03 -2.78 1.86
N MET A 115 -23.67 -2.74 0.68
CA MET A 115 -23.86 -1.52 -0.09
C MET A 115 -24.75 -0.49 0.62
N GLU A 116 -25.74 -0.92 1.39
CA GLU A 116 -26.60 -0.02 2.14
C GLU A 116 -25.90 0.47 3.41
N ASP A 117 -25.22 -0.42 4.12
CA ASP A 117 -24.42 -0.08 5.31
C ASP A 117 -23.33 0.94 4.93
N LEU A 118 -22.63 0.73 3.81
CA LEU A 118 -21.59 1.64 3.32
C LEU A 118 -22.15 3.02 2.91
N LYS A 119 -23.39 3.10 2.41
CA LYS A 119 -24.04 4.40 2.14
C LYS A 119 -24.35 5.16 3.43
N VAL A 120 -24.76 4.46 4.48
CA VAL A 120 -25.04 5.06 5.79
C VAL A 120 -23.76 5.63 6.37
N GLU A 121 -22.66 4.86 6.35
CA GLU A 121 -21.34 5.32 6.78
C GLU A 121 -20.85 6.53 5.96
N LEU A 122 -21.01 6.49 4.63
CA LEU A 122 -20.65 7.60 3.76
C LEU A 122 -21.44 8.87 4.08
N ARG A 123 -22.73 8.74 4.44
CA ARG A 123 -23.54 9.88 4.86
C ARG A 123 -23.07 10.43 6.22
N SER A 124 -22.82 9.57 7.21
CA SER A 124 -22.32 9.98 8.52
C SER A 124 -21.01 10.74 8.41
N THR A 125 -20.04 10.17 7.70
CA THR A 125 -18.72 10.80 7.49
C THR A 125 -18.83 12.12 6.74
N LYS A 126 -19.78 12.26 5.82
CA LYS A 126 -20.06 13.53 5.14
C LYS A 126 -20.63 14.58 6.08
N ASP A 127 -21.55 14.20 6.97
CA ASP A 127 -22.15 15.11 7.95
C ASP A 127 -21.10 15.55 8.99
N GLU A 128 -20.25 14.64 9.46
CA GLU A 128 -19.11 14.94 10.34
C GLU A 128 -18.08 15.87 9.66
N LEU A 129 -17.78 15.64 8.38
CA LEU A 129 -16.89 16.52 7.61
C LEU A 129 -17.47 17.93 7.47
N ALA A 130 -18.79 18.05 7.30
CA ALA A 130 -19.45 19.35 7.26
C ALA A 130 -19.39 20.07 8.61
N ALA A 131 -19.63 19.35 9.72
CA ALA A 131 -19.56 19.90 11.08
C ALA A 131 -18.15 20.39 11.42
N THR A 132 -17.12 19.55 11.21
CA THR A 132 -15.72 19.92 11.44
C THR A 132 -15.26 21.08 10.57
N LYS A 133 -15.76 21.19 9.33
CA LYS A 133 -15.50 22.35 8.46
C LYS A 133 -16.13 23.64 9.00
N PHE A 134 -17.33 23.55 9.57
CA PHE A 134 -17.98 24.70 10.21
C PHE A 134 -17.20 25.16 11.45
N GLU A 135 -16.80 24.23 12.31
CA GLU A 135 -15.97 24.50 13.49
C GLU A 135 -14.61 25.10 13.12
N LEU A 136 -13.95 24.57 12.09
CA LEU A 136 -12.69 25.11 11.57
C LEU A 136 -12.85 26.56 11.09
N ASN A 137 -13.98 26.89 10.46
CA ASN A 137 -14.24 28.25 10.01
C ASN A 137 -14.55 29.19 11.18
N ALA A 138 -15.29 28.72 12.19
CA ALA A 138 -15.55 29.48 13.41
C ALA A 138 -14.24 29.79 14.15
N THR A 139 -13.41 28.78 14.43
CA THR A 139 -12.11 28.94 15.09
C THR A 139 -11.15 29.83 14.28
N LYS A 140 -11.17 29.74 12.94
CA LYS A 140 -10.39 30.64 12.08
C LYS A 140 -10.83 32.11 12.25
N ASN A 141 -12.12 32.37 12.37
CA ASN A 141 -12.64 33.71 12.61
C ASN A 141 -12.28 34.20 14.02
N ASP A 142 -12.40 33.36 15.04
CA ASP A 142 -12.02 33.69 16.41
C ASP A 142 -10.53 34.05 16.50
N VAL A 143 -9.66 33.28 15.83
CA VAL A 143 -8.22 33.58 15.73
C VAL A 143 -7.97 34.91 15.02
N ALA A 144 -8.75 35.24 13.99
CA ALA A 144 -8.63 36.53 13.31
C ALA A 144 -9.01 37.70 14.24
N ILE A 145 -10.09 37.55 15.02
CA ILE A 145 -10.52 38.56 16.00
C ILE A 145 -9.45 38.72 17.09
N LEU A 146 -9.01 37.63 17.72
CA LEU A 146 -7.97 37.66 18.75
C LEU A 146 -6.67 38.28 18.24
N ARG A 147 -6.32 38.05 16.96
CA ARG A 147 -5.16 38.69 16.34
C ARG A 147 -5.32 40.20 16.26
N THR A 148 -6.50 40.71 15.88
CA THR A 148 -6.77 42.15 15.85
C THR A 148 -6.74 42.77 17.24
N GLU A 149 -7.31 42.09 18.24
CA GLU A 149 -7.28 42.53 19.64
C GLU A 149 -5.85 42.56 20.19
N LEU A 150 -5.02 41.59 19.84
CA LEU A 150 -3.62 41.57 20.26
C LEU A 150 -2.82 42.72 19.63
N THR A 151 -3.08 43.05 18.36
CA THR A 151 -2.43 44.19 17.70
C THR A 151 -2.82 45.51 18.35
N THR A 152 -4.10 45.74 18.67
CA THR A 152 -4.52 46.98 19.33
C THR A 152 -3.94 47.11 20.72
N LYS A 153 -3.88 46.01 21.49
CA LYS A 153 -3.22 46.02 22.81
C LYS A 153 -1.72 46.28 22.73
N THR A 154 -1.07 45.80 21.67
CA THR A 154 0.36 46.09 21.43
C THR A 154 0.57 47.57 21.14
N ASP A 155 -0.29 48.18 20.31
CA ASP A 155 -0.25 49.61 19.99
C ASP A 155 -0.52 50.47 21.25
N GLU A 156 -1.53 50.13 22.05
CA GLU A 156 -1.83 50.80 23.33
C GLU A 156 -0.65 50.72 24.33
N LEU A 157 0.03 49.58 24.40
CA LEU A 157 1.21 49.44 25.26
C LEU A 157 2.39 50.28 24.77
N ALA A 158 2.58 50.40 23.45
CA ALA A 158 3.60 51.27 22.87
C ALA A 158 3.33 52.74 23.22
N THR A 159 2.10 53.23 23.03
CA THR A 159 1.72 54.60 23.37
C THR A 159 1.91 54.89 24.86
N ASN A 160 1.47 53.98 25.74
CA ASN A 160 1.65 54.13 27.19
C ASN A 160 3.12 54.15 27.59
N THR A 161 3.97 53.36 26.91
CA THR A 161 5.42 53.34 27.15
C THR A 161 6.06 54.67 26.76
N ASP A 162 5.67 55.23 25.62
CA ASP A 162 6.15 56.54 25.15
C ASP A 162 5.73 57.67 26.11
N GLU A 163 4.49 57.66 26.58
CA GLU A 163 3.98 58.61 27.58
C GLU A 163 4.75 58.53 28.91
N LEU A 164 4.99 57.32 29.42
CA LEU A 164 5.78 57.11 30.65
C LEU A 164 7.21 57.63 30.50
N ASN A 165 7.85 57.39 29.35
CA ASN A 165 9.19 57.89 29.07
C ASN A 165 9.23 59.43 29.00
N ALA A 166 8.23 60.05 28.36
CA ALA A 166 8.10 61.51 28.30
C ALA A 166 7.89 62.13 29.70
N ALA A 167 7.04 61.51 30.53
CA ALA A 167 6.82 61.94 31.91
C ALA A 167 8.11 61.85 32.75
N ARG A 168 8.85 60.75 32.60
CA ARG A 168 10.14 60.54 33.26
C ARG A 168 11.17 61.62 32.89
N MET A 169 11.28 61.98 31.61
CA MET A 169 12.18 63.05 31.13
C MET A 169 11.84 64.41 31.76
N SER A 170 10.54 64.68 31.92
CA SER A 170 10.04 65.93 32.53
C SER A 170 10.35 66.02 34.03
N ILE A 171 10.37 64.89 34.74
CA ILE A 171 10.75 64.83 36.17
C ILE A 171 12.27 65.00 36.35
N GLY A 172 13.08 64.42 35.46
CA GLY A 172 14.55 64.52 35.51
C GLY A 172 15.10 65.95 35.43
N HIS A 173 14.44 66.86 34.72
CA HIS A 173 14.81 68.28 34.64
C HIS A 173 14.58 69.07 35.93
N LYS A 174 13.76 68.57 36.87
CA LYS A 174 13.52 69.24 38.16
C LYS A 174 14.51 68.82 39.26
N GLY A 175 15.43 67.88 38.99
CA GLY A 175 16.39 67.33 39.95
C GLY A 175 17.80 67.95 39.95
N THR A 176 18.14 68.81 38.99
CA THR A 176 19.45 69.50 38.93
C THR A 176 19.32 70.95 39.39
N ALA A 177 18.87 71.19 40.62
CA ALA A 177 19.15 72.44 41.31
C ALA A 177 20.42 72.23 42.14
N GLU A 178 21.56 72.66 41.62
CA GLU A 178 22.80 72.80 42.38
C GLU A 178 22.54 73.64 43.63
N SER A 179 22.74 73.06 44.82
CA SER A 179 22.85 73.82 46.05
C SER A 179 24.12 74.69 46.00
N PRO A 180 24.04 76.02 46.23
CA PRO A 180 25.23 76.86 46.27
C PRO A 180 26.06 76.52 47.51
N LYS A 181 27.33 76.18 47.29
CA LYS A 181 28.35 75.99 48.34
C LYS A 181 28.40 77.25 49.23
N LYS A 182 27.98 77.14 50.48
CA LYS A 182 28.11 78.22 51.47
C LYS A 182 29.57 78.24 51.94
N ALA A 183 30.33 79.25 51.50
CA ALA A 183 31.66 79.53 52.04
C ALA A 183 31.51 79.98 53.50
N ILE A 184 32.16 79.25 54.41
CA ILE A 184 32.33 79.66 55.81
C ILE A 184 33.61 80.50 55.85
N SER A 185 33.48 81.81 56.06
CA SER A 185 34.59 82.67 56.46
C SER A 185 34.56 82.82 57.98
N CYS A 186 35.58 82.29 58.64
CA CYS A 186 35.88 82.58 60.04
C CYS A 186 36.29 84.06 60.15
N HIS A 187 35.77 84.76 61.16
CA HIS A 187 36.41 85.98 61.65
C HIS A 187 36.39 86.00 63.18
N ASP A 188 37.58 86.16 63.73
CA ASP A 188 37.93 86.25 65.14
C ASP A 188 37.18 87.35 65.90
N SER A 189 36.76 87.05 67.12
CA SER A 189 37.09 87.77 68.37
C SER A 189 36.31 87.19 69.55
#